data_AF-A0A834GCC6-F1
#
_entry.id   AF-A0A834GCC6-F1
#
_cell.length_a   1.000
_cell.length_b   1.000
_cell.length_c   1.000
_cell.angle_alpha   90.00
_cell.angle_beta   90.00
_cell.angle_gamma   90.00
#
_symmetry.space_group_name_H-M   'P 1'
#
loop_
_entity.id
_entity.type
_entity.pdbx_description
1 polymer ?
#
loop_
_entity_poly.entity_id
_entity_poly.type
_entity_poly.pdbx_seq_one_letter_code
_entity_poly.pdbx_strand_id
1 'polypeptide(L)'
;MPKEATVPSLSSNRATASPYLSPSKTAKIAKLRKFLDAVHRNKKDKEEVRCSICLEPPHNAILLQCPNIEEGCHSYMCHTNNRHSNCFSQFRNSTPTLLCPQCKGEVDGWIVLNADRVFMNSRPRRCAVETCEFTGTYLELENHSILEHPLALFKLHMQVVVME
;
A
#
# COMPACT_ATOMS: atom_id res chain seq x y z
N MET A 1 37.66 -49.09 -19.75
CA MET A 1 36.59 -48.13 -20.07
C MET A 1 35.56 -48.17 -18.94
N PRO A 2 35.48 -47.17 -18.06
CA PRO A 2 34.41 -47.02 -17.07
C PRO A 2 33.40 -45.94 -17.51
N LYS A 3 32.12 -46.07 -17.13
CA LYS A 3 31.15 -44.98 -17.19
C LYS A 3 30.77 -44.60 -15.76
N GLU A 4 31.28 -43.45 -15.33
CA GLU A 4 30.91 -42.77 -14.08
C GLU A 4 29.52 -42.14 -14.22
N ALA A 5 28.70 -42.26 -13.18
CA ALA A 5 27.46 -41.51 -13.03
C ALA A 5 27.73 -40.26 -12.19
N THR A 6 27.77 -39.11 -12.87
CA THR A 6 28.10 -37.79 -12.34
C THR A 6 26.99 -37.23 -11.44
N VAL A 7 27.37 -36.83 -10.23
CA VAL A 7 26.58 -35.98 -9.33
C VAL A 7 26.46 -34.55 -9.88
N PRO A 8 25.25 -33.94 -9.97
CA PRO A 8 25.15 -32.52 -10.29
C PRO A 8 25.58 -31.66 -9.10
N SER A 9 26.59 -30.86 -9.34
CA SER A 9 27.21 -29.90 -8.44
C SER A 9 26.32 -28.68 -8.16
N LEU A 10 26.54 -28.06 -6.99
CA LEU A 10 26.01 -26.77 -6.57
C LEU A 10 26.33 -25.68 -7.61
N SER A 11 25.33 -25.28 -8.39
CA SER A 11 25.41 -24.09 -9.23
C SER A 11 25.03 -22.86 -8.40
N SER A 12 26.06 -22.13 -7.96
CA SER A 12 25.97 -20.76 -7.48
C SER A 12 25.30 -19.89 -8.55
N ASN A 13 24.03 -19.52 -8.36
CA ASN A 13 23.37 -18.47 -9.12
C ASN A 13 24.01 -17.11 -8.77
N ARG A 14 25.19 -16.84 -9.32
CA ARG A 14 25.72 -15.47 -9.41
C ARG A 14 24.79 -14.71 -10.33
N ALA A 15 23.96 -13.84 -9.76
CA ALA A 15 23.23 -12.84 -10.51
C ALA A 15 24.25 -12.00 -11.30
N THR A 16 24.32 -12.24 -12.61
CA THR A 16 25.08 -11.42 -13.54
C THR A 16 24.42 -10.04 -13.57
N ALA A 17 25.01 -9.09 -12.85
CA ALA A 17 24.72 -7.68 -13.03
C ALA A 17 25.09 -7.32 -14.48
N SER A 18 24.09 -7.07 -15.32
CA SER A 18 24.31 -6.50 -16.65
C SER A 18 24.98 -5.12 -16.48
N PRO A 19 26.18 -4.87 -17.06
CA PRO A 19 26.89 -3.61 -16.88
C PRO A 19 26.18 -2.38 -17.46
N TYR A 20 25.15 -2.60 -18.29
CA TYR A 20 24.37 -1.53 -18.92
C TYR A 20 22.89 -1.69 -18.57
N LEU A 21 22.37 -0.79 -17.73
CA LEU A 21 20.94 -0.52 -17.68
C LEU A 21 20.53 0.21 -18.95
N SER A 22 19.44 -0.22 -19.59
CA SER A 22 18.92 0.47 -20.77
C SER A 22 18.57 1.94 -20.44
N PRO A 23 18.76 2.90 -21.35
CA PRO A 23 18.42 4.31 -21.12
C PRO A 23 16.99 4.53 -20.62
N SER A 24 16.06 3.70 -21.10
CA SER A 24 14.66 3.66 -20.69
C SER A 24 14.44 3.27 -19.21
N LYS A 25 15.29 2.39 -18.65
CA LYS A 25 15.24 2.00 -17.23
C LYS A 25 15.83 3.10 -16.36
N THR A 26 16.91 3.73 -16.80
CA THR A 26 17.57 4.84 -16.08
C THR A 26 16.63 6.03 -15.93
N ALA A 27 15.90 6.41 -16.98
CA ALA A 27 14.93 7.51 -16.94
C ALA A 27 13.76 7.22 -15.96
N LYS A 28 13.24 5.98 -15.93
CA LYS A 28 12.20 5.57 -14.97
C LYS A 28 12.68 5.65 -13.52
N ILE A 29 13.91 5.22 -13.25
CA ILE A 29 14.50 5.30 -11.91
C ILE A 29 14.67 6.77 -11.48
N ALA A 30 15.12 7.64 -12.38
CA ALA A 30 15.24 9.07 -12.11
C ALA A 30 13.88 9.72 -11.81
N LYS A 31 12.84 9.38 -12.57
CA LYS A 31 11.45 9.83 -12.32
C LYS A 31 10.97 9.39 -10.94
N LEU A 32 11.20 8.12 -10.57
CA LEU A 32 10.82 7.60 -9.25
C LEU A 32 11.59 8.27 -8.11
N ARG A 33 12.88 8.56 -8.27
CA ARG A 33 13.67 9.28 -7.26
C ARG A 33 13.14 10.68 -7.01
N LYS A 34 12.93 11.46 -8.08
CA LYS A 34 12.32 12.80 -7.97
C LYS A 34 10.96 12.75 -7.26
N PHE A 35 10.14 11.77 -7.60
CA PHE A 35 8.86 11.53 -6.93
C PHE A 35 9.04 11.24 -5.43
N LEU A 36 9.98 10.37 -5.06
CA LEU A 36 10.27 10.05 -3.66
C LEU A 36 10.79 11.25 -2.87
N ASP A 37 11.60 12.10 -3.50
CA ASP A 37 12.11 13.33 -2.89
C ASP A 37 10.98 14.33 -2.62
N ALA A 38 10.01 14.45 -3.54
CA ALA A 38 8.82 15.29 -3.33
C ALA A 38 7.91 14.79 -2.19
N VAL A 39 7.92 13.47 -1.94
CA VAL A 39 7.08 12.83 -0.91
C VAL A 39 7.78 12.76 0.44
N HIS A 40 9.06 13.10 0.54
CA HIS A 40 9.81 12.96 1.78
C HIS A 40 9.18 13.81 2.90
N ARG A 41 8.37 13.14 3.73
CA ARG A 41 7.61 13.75 4.81
C ARG A 41 8.32 13.50 6.13
N ASN A 42 8.39 14.54 6.96
CA ASN A 42 8.83 14.39 8.33
C ASN A 42 7.78 13.59 9.13
N LYS A 43 8.13 13.14 10.33
CA LYS A 43 7.27 12.25 11.13
C LYS A 43 5.90 12.87 11.45
N LYS A 44 5.85 14.18 11.73
CA LYS A 44 4.64 14.92 12.09
C LYS A 44 3.63 14.93 10.94
N ASP A 45 4.08 15.17 9.71
CA ASP A 45 3.21 15.21 8.53
C ASP A 45 2.64 13.83 8.17
N LYS A 46 3.23 12.75 8.67
CA LYS A 46 2.72 11.37 8.51
C LYS A 46 1.59 11.06 9.47
N GLU A 47 1.51 11.72 10.62
CA GLU A 47 0.42 11.56 11.60
C GLU A 47 -0.91 12.11 11.08
N GLU A 48 -0.86 13.10 10.19
CA GLU A 48 -2.06 13.67 9.57
C GLU A 48 -2.55 12.85 8.36
N VAL A 49 -1.73 11.92 7.85
CA VAL A 49 -2.13 11.11 6.68
C VAL A 49 -3.36 10.27 6.99
N ARG A 50 -4.40 10.47 6.18
CA ARG A 50 -5.62 9.67 6.12
C ARG A 50 -5.81 9.04 4.75
N CYS A 51 -6.48 7.90 4.72
CA CYS A 51 -6.99 7.31 3.50
C CYS A 51 -8.03 8.24 2.87
N SER A 52 -7.91 8.53 1.58
CA SER A 52 -8.83 9.42 0.85
C SER A 52 -10.28 8.91 0.75
N ILE A 53 -10.54 7.67 1.16
CA ILE A 53 -11.88 7.05 1.08
C ILE A 53 -12.48 6.88 2.48
N CYS A 54 -11.78 6.20 3.39
CA CYS A 54 -12.31 5.90 4.72
C CYS A 54 -11.89 6.91 5.79
N LEU A 55 -11.07 7.91 5.46
CA LEU A 55 -10.60 8.98 6.36
C LEU A 55 -9.84 8.52 7.62
N GLU A 56 -9.54 7.23 7.74
CA GLU A 56 -8.72 6.63 8.78
C GLU A 56 -7.24 6.56 8.36
N PRO A 57 -6.28 6.34 9.28
CA PRO A 57 -4.92 5.99 8.88
C PRO A 57 -4.95 4.80 7.89
N PRO A 58 -4.29 4.87 6.73
CA PRO A 58 -4.44 3.81 5.72
C PRO A 58 -3.80 2.49 6.16
N HIS A 59 -4.49 1.37 5.93
CA HIS A 59 -3.97 0.01 6.15
C HIS A 59 -3.16 -0.46 4.94
N ASN A 60 -1.98 -1.03 5.18
CA ASN A 60 -1.07 -1.48 4.12
C ASN A 60 -0.88 -0.40 3.04
N ALA A 61 -0.68 0.83 3.50
CA ALA A 61 -0.80 2.04 2.71
C ALA A 61 -0.07 1.97 1.35
N ILE A 62 -0.71 2.55 0.34
CA ILE A 62 -0.13 2.88 -0.95
C ILE A 62 -0.26 4.38 -1.19
N LEU A 63 0.62 4.93 -2.01
CA LEU A 63 0.57 6.31 -2.47
C LEU A 63 0.29 6.34 -3.97
N LEU A 64 -0.69 7.13 -4.39
CA LEU A 64 -0.99 7.34 -5.81
C LEU A 64 0.10 8.18 -6.49
N GLN A 65 0.50 7.78 -7.69
CA GLN A 65 1.43 8.53 -8.53
C GLN A 65 0.71 9.67 -9.25
N CYS A 66 0.40 10.70 -8.47
CA CYS A 66 -0.30 11.89 -8.95
C CYS A 66 0.67 12.84 -9.68
N PRO A 67 0.26 13.49 -10.78
CA PRO A 67 1.07 14.52 -11.45
C PRO A 67 1.32 15.76 -10.58
N ASN A 68 0.41 16.07 -9.65
CA ASN A 68 0.49 17.27 -8.81
C ASN A 68 1.19 17.00 -7.47
N ILE A 69 2.08 16.01 -7.40
CA ILE A 69 2.69 15.63 -6.12
C ILE A 69 3.63 16.70 -5.57
N GLU A 70 4.34 17.42 -6.45
CA GLU A 70 5.21 18.54 -6.07
C GLU A 70 4.39 19.72 -5.52
N GLU A 71 3.13 19.85 -5.94
CA GLU A 71 2.15 20.82 -5.42
C GLU A 71 1.47 20.34 -4.13
N GLY A 72 1.96 19.28 -3.51
CA GLY A 72 1.46 18.75 -2.25
C GLY A 72 0.36 17.70 -2.36
N CYS A 73 0.04 17.23 -3.58
CA CYS A 73 -1.00 16.22 -3.79
C CYS A 73 -0.52 14.81 -3.40
N HIS A 74 -0.69 14.49 -2.11
CA HIS A 74 -0.27 13.25 -1.49
C HIS A 74 -1.46 12.38 -1.12
N SER A 75 -1.98 11.63 -2.09
CA SER A 75 -3.15 10.76 -1.90
C SER A 75 -2.73 9.33 -1.47
N TYR A 76 -2.90 9.03 -0.18
CA TYR A 76 -2.74 7.67 0.33
C TYR A 76 -4.07 6.91 0.36
N MET A 77 -4.01 5.59 0.16
CA MET A 77 -5.18 4.71 0.22
C MET A 77 -4.86 3.40 0.95
N CYS A 78 -5.89 2.77 1.52
CA CYS A 78 -5.79 1.42 2.04
C CYS A 78 -5.66 0.41 0.90
N HIS A 79 -4.72 -0.53 1.01
CA HIS A 79 -4.52 -1.60 0.04
C HIS A 79 -4.33 -2.94 0.75
N THR A 80 -5.45 -3.55 1.10
CA THR A 80 -5.53 -4.81 1.83
C THR A 80 -6.26 -5.87 0.99
N ASN A 81 -6.48 -7.05 1.55
CA ASN A 81 -7.42 -8.02 1.00
C ASN A 81 -8.89 -7.61 1.26
N ASN A 82 -9.82 -8.38 0.69
CA ASN A 82 -11.28 -8.23 0.87
C ASN A 82 -11.78 -8.47 2.30
N ARG A 83 -10.93 -9.02 3.19
CA ARG A 83 -11.24 -9.21 4.60
C ARG A 83 -11.02 -7.93 5.41
N HIS A 84 -10.50 -6.86 4.80
CA HIS A 84 -10.23 -5.56 5.41
C HIS A 84 -10.69 -4.42 4.48
N SER A 85 -10.48 -3.16 4.90
CA SER A 85 -10.79 -1.97 4.10
C SER A 85 -9.97 -1.91 2.81
N ASN A 86 -10.43 -2.58 1.76
CA ASN A 86 -9.78 -2.60 0.45
C ASN A 86 -10.17 -1.37 -0.41
N CYS A 87 -9.95 -0.17 0.15
CA CYS A 87 -10.40 1.10 -0.43
C CYS A 87 -9.86 1.32 -1.84
N PHE A 88 -8.59 0.98 -2.10
CA PHE A 88 -7.99 1.15 -3.41
C PHE A 88 -8.65 0.29 -4.48
N SER A 89 -8.96 -0.98 -4.20
CA SER A 89 -9.64 -1.82 -5.20
C SER A 89 -11.05 -1.34 -5.49
N GLN A 90 -11.79 -0.89 -4.48
CA GLN A 90 -13.12 -0.31 -4.70
C GLN A 90 -13.04 0.95 -5.56
N PHE A 91 -12.10 1.84 -5.23
CA PHE A 91 -11.86 3.07 -6.00
C PHE A 91 -11.54 2.78 -7.46
N ARG A 92 -10.59 1.88 -7.70
CA ARG A 92 -10.19 1.47 -9.06
C ARG A 92 -11.32 0.83 -9.85
N ASN A 93 -12.20 0.08 -9.19
CA ASN A 93 -13.31 -0.61 -9.87
C ASN A 93 -14.51 0.32 -10.14
N SER A 94 -14.55 1.49 -9.51
CA SER A 94 -15.67 2.44 -9.64
C SER A 94 -15.58 3.33 -10.89
N THR A 95 -14.40 3.44 -11.51
CA THR A 95 -14.17 4.32 -12.66
C THR A 95 -13.30 3.65 -13.73
N PRO A 96 -13.53 3.93 -15.03
CA PRO A 96 -12.69 3.40 -16.10
C PRO A 96 -11.28 4.01 -16.11
N THR A 97 -11.13 5.23 -15.57
CA THR A 97 -9.85 5.94 -15.43
C THR A 97 -9.57 6.22 -13.96
N LEU A 98 -8.31 6.06 -13.55
CA LEU A 98 -7.89 6.30 -12.17
C LEU A 98 -7.57 7.79 -12.01
N LEU A 99 -8.53 8.55 -11.49
CA LEU A 99 -8.32 9.97 -11.19
C LEU A 99 -7.85 10.15 -9.75
N CYS A 100 -7.07 11.18 -9.46
CA CYS A 100 -6.67 11.49 -8.11
C CYS A 100 -7.87 12.04 -7.33
N PRO A 101 -8.21 11.50 -6.14
CA PRO A 101 -9.36 11.98 -5.37
C PRO A 101 -9.17 13.42 -4.85
N GLN A 102 -7.92 13.89 -4.71
CA GLN A 102 -7.62 15.25 -4.23
C GLN A 102 -7.65 16.30 -5.36
N CYS A 103 -6.98 16.04 -6.49
CA CYS A 103 -6.80 17.05 -7.55
C CYS A 103 -7.47 16.71 -8.87
N LYS A 104 -8.14 15.54 -8.98
CA LYS A 104 -8.80 15.02 -10.19
C LYS A 104 -7.87 14.78 -11.39
N GLY A 105 -6.56 14.91 -11.22
CA GLY A 105 -5.57 14.57 -12.25
C GLY A 105 -5.47 13.07 -12.48
N GLU A 106 -5.21 12.64 -13.71
CA GLU A 106 -5.04 11.23 -14.05
C GLU A 106 -3.80 10.63 -13.37
N VAL A 107 -3.97 9.48 -12.74
CA VAL A 107 -2.95 8.80 -11.94
C VAL A 107 -2.26 7.73 -12.78
N ASP A 108 -0.93 7.81 -12.89
CA ASP A 108 -0.09 6.89 -13.68
C ASP A 108 0.02 5.50 -13.03
N GLY A 109 -0.19 5.41 -11.72
CA GLY A 109 -0.07 4.18 -10.95
C GLY A 109 -0.04 4.43 -9.45
N TRP A 110 0.51 3.47 -8.70
CA TRP A 110 0.69 3.59 -7.26
C TRP A 110 1.99 2.94 -6.83
N ILE A 111 2.51 3.38 -5.69
CA ILE A 111 3.73 2.83 -5.10
C ILE A 111 3.52 2.45 -3.63
N VAL A 112 4.34 1.50 -3.18
CA VAL A 112 4.44 1.13 -1.77
C VAL A 112 5.66 1.82 -1.18
N LEU A 113 5.43 2.73 -0.24
CA LEU A 113 6.48 3.33 0.56
C LEU A 113 6.57 2.56 1.88
N ASN A 114 7.51 1.61 1.97
CA ASN A 114 7.56 0.68 3.10
C ASN A 114 7.68 1.39 4.46
N ALA A 115 8.47 2.47 4.54
CA ALA A 115 8.59 3.27 5.76
C ALA A 115 7.24 3.88 6.17
N ASP A 116 6.48 4.40 5.21
CA ASP A 116 5.17 5.00 5.47
C ASP A 116 4.14 3.93 5.82
N ARG A 117 4.14 2.80 5.12
CA ARG A 117 3.28 1.66 5.43
C ARG A 117 3.48 1.17 6.86
N VAL A 118 4.74 0.93 7.25
CA VAL A 118 5.07 0.49 8.62
C VAL A 118 4.57 1.52 9.63
N PHE A 119 4.86 2.81 9.39
CA PHE A 119 4.39 3.89 10.25
C PHE A 119 2.86 3.95 10.35
N MET A 120 2.13 3.85 9.23
CA MET A 120 0.68 3.94 9.19
C MET A 120 0.01 2.71 9.82
N ASN A 121 0.62 1.52 9.66
CA ASN A 121 0.16 0.28 10.28
C ASN A 121 0.38 0.26 11.80
N SER A 122 1.39 0.96 12.32
CA SER A 122 1.65 1.07 13.78
C SER A 122 0.72 2.05 14.49
N ARG A 123 -0.18 2.72 13.77
CA ARG A 123 -1.14 3.65 14.38
C ARG A 123 -2.34 2.89 14.94
N PRO A 124 -2.68 3.10 16.23
CA PRO A 124 -3.82 2.45 16.85
C PRO A 124 -5.13 2.96 16.27
N ARG A 125 -6.13 2.09 16.21
CA ARG A 125 -7.49 2.37 15.78
C ARG A 125 -8.45 1.38 16.45
N ARG A 126 -9.73 1.73 16.50
CA ARG A 126 -10.77 0.89 17.09
C ARG A 126 -11.12 -0.28 16.18
N CYS A 127 -11.56 -1.38 16.78
CA CYS A 127 -12.22 -2.46 16.06
C CYS A 127 -13.42 -1.90 15.29
N ALA A 128 -13.65 -2.41 14.09
CA ALA A 128 -14.75 -2.00 13.24
C ALA A 128 -16.09 -2.67 13.61
N VAL A 129 -16.08 -3.63 14.53
CA VAL A 129 -17.30 -4.18 15.12
C VAL A 129 -17.81 -3.18 16.15
N GLU A 130 -19.00 -2.61 15.92
CA GLU A 130 -19.56 -1.51 16.73
C GLU A 130 -19.67 -1.83 18.22
N THR A 131 -19.90 -3.09 18.58
CA THR A 131 -20.01 -3.55 19.97
C THR A 131 -18.67 -3.91 20.60
N CYS A 132 -17.55 -3.73 19.88
CA CYS A 132 -16.21 -4.06 20.35
C CYS A 132 -15.39 -2.80 20.62
N GLU A 133 -14.84 -2.69 21.83
CA GLU A 133 -14.02 -1.55 22.25
C GLU A 133 -12.51 -1.78 22.05
N PHE A 134 -12.11 -2.92 21.50
CA PHE A 134 -10.71 -3.24 21.27
C PHE A 134 -10.05 -2.16 20.39
N THR A 135 -8.86 -1.72 20.80
CA THR A 135 -8.06 -0.74 20.08
C THR A 135 -6.65 -1.28 19.93
N GLY A 136 -6.11 -1.23 18.71
CA GLY A 136 -4.77 -1.76 18.43
C GLY A 136 -4.23 -1.30 17.09
N THR A 137 -2.99 -1.67 16.82
CA THR A 137 -2.32 -1.55 15.51
C THR A 137 -2.99 -2.46 14.47
N TYR A 138 -2.61 -2.30 13.20
CA TYR A 138 -3.17 -3.13 12.12
C TYR A 138 -3.01 -4.63 12.38
N LEU A 139 -1.82 -5.08 12.82
CA LEU A 139 -1.57 -6.50 13.08
C LEU A 139 -2.35 -7.02 14.30
N GLU A 140 -2.45 -6.21 15.36
CA GLU A 140 -3.22 -6.56 16.54
C GLU A 140 -4.71 -6.69 16.22
N LEU A 141 -5.25 -5.78 15.39
CA LEU A 141 -6.63 -5.83 14.92
C LEU A 141 -6.91 -7.01 13.99
N GLU A 142 -5.98 -7.33 13.09
CA GLU A 142 -6.09 -8.49 12.22
C GLU A 142 -6.22 -9.77 13.07
N ASN A 143 -5.31 -9.95 14.03
CA ASN A 143 -5.34 -11.09 14.96
C ASN A 143 -6.61 -11.10 15.83
N HIS A 144 -6.97 -9.96 16.42
CA HIS A 144 -8.19 -9.82 17.22
C HIS A 144 -9.43 -10.19 16.43
N SER A 145 -9.57 -9.72 15.19
CA SER A 145 -10.71 -10.01 14.33
C SER A 145 -10.85 -11.51 14.01
N ILE A 146 -9.74 -12.22 13.89
CA ILE A 146 -9.72 -13.66 13.60
C ILE A 146 -10.20 -14.46 14.82
N LEU A 147 -9.79 -14.06 16.02
CA LEU A 147 -10.07 -14.80 17.25
C LEU A 147 -11.46 -14.46 17.83
N GLU A 148 -11.77 -13.18 17.95
CA GLU A 148 -12.97 -12.70 18.64
C GLU A 148 -14.14 -12.47 17.69
N HIS A 149 -13.87 -12.27 16.40
CA HIS A 149 -14.89 -11.95 15.39
C HIS A 149 -14.80 -12.83 14.13
N PRO A 150 -14.71 -14.17 14.26
CA PRO A 150 -14.47 -15.06 13.13
C PRO A 150 -15.54 -14.96 12.03
N LEU A 151 -16.78 -14.59 12.39
CA LEU A 151 -17.89 -14.39 11.46
C LEU A 151 -17.98 -12.95 10.91
N ALA A 152 -17.38 -11.96 11.58
CA ALA A 152 -17.36 -10.57 11.11
C ALA A 152 -16.28 -10.33 10.03
N LEU A 153 -15.36 -11.28 9.83
CA LEU A 153 -14.44 -11.31 8.69
C LEU A 153 -15.14 -11.20 7.32
N PHE A 154 -16.43 -11.54 7.26
CA PHE A 154 -17.28 -11.39 6.07
C PHE A 154 -18.00 -10.03 5.97
N LYS A 155 -17.99 -9.21 7.03
CA LYS A 155 -18.80 -7.98 7.17
C LYS A 155 -18.01 -6.67 7.30
N LEU A 156 -16.67 -6.67 7.17
CA LEU A 156 -15.90 -5.42 7.04
C LEU A 156 -16.15 -4.67 5.70
N HIS A 157 -17.15 -5.11 4.95
CA HIS A 157 -17.72 -4.43 3.80
C HIS A 157 -18.60 -3.27 4.31
N MET A 158 -18.12 -2.05 4.08
CA MET A 158 -18.90 -0.80 4.12
C MET A 158 -19.39 -0.32 5.49
N GLN A 159 -18.50 0.33 6.23
CA GLN A 159 -18.83 1.65 6.78
C GLN A 159 -18.05 2.70 5.97
N VAL A 160 -18.41 2.81 4.69
CA VAL A 160 -18.32 4.12 4.05
C VAL A 160 -19.56 4.82 4.57
N VAL A 161 -19.35 5.77 5.49
CA VAL A 161 -20.39 6.72 5.89
C VAL A 161 -20.78 7.46 4.62
N VAL A 162 -21.83 6.98 3.94
CA VAL A 162 -22.61 7.80 3.03
C VAL A 162 -23.32 8.77 3.95
N MET A 163 -22.80 9.99 4.04
CA MET A 163 -23.54 11.08 4.64
C MET A 163 -24.69 11.41 3.70
N GLU A 164 -25.90 11.01 4.07
CA GLU A 164 -27.15 11.71 3.75
C GLU A 164 -27.88 12.00 5.07
#